data_AF-A0A1J8QZ68-F1
#
_entry.id   AF-A0A1J8QZ68-F1
#
_cell.length_a   1.000
_cell.length_b   1.000
_cell.length_c   1.000
_cell.angle_alpha   90.00
_cell.angle_beta   90.00
_cell.angle_gamma   90.00
#
_symmetry.space_group_name_H-M   'P 1'
#
loop_
_entity.id
_entity.type
_entity.pdbx_description
1 polymer ?
#
loop_
_entity_poly.entity_id
_entity_poly.type
_entity_poly.pdbx_seq_one_letter_code
_entity_poly.pdbx_strand_id
1 'polypeptide(L)'
;MAESGARIRLYEASDEKLVKFSIGKAAMEGLAAANRSACFHPFTLSVWVALSCIMIQLLDWWPKPEYGLLGYFPGLPAFGCWGAVIMYLIDWFHRPPFEAASLDLLRRPDVADIAKYYSRSPSSGFFILEYDGNFVGLLAIDASKDSQSQDTVMDIKKLSPLLHTEKRKGLASHGTSSVATIRHFYIDEPYRTTGIQEDLLAHAVQHTFKADDAVKEIKATTTSLIPYTQKCLRKAGLDTQTLLFCFLHRPSSLMNINIPTVTAFDFTGRIPGYDDAWCDPQDEILARVKSAPPGALHVIIDSVDTLASDIGSTPKAYKLIWTLLGLITTRSEPSFLILHLQSCPVLELLTQTSLSPTLMHLTAHSPAIITHLSSAYSTPPPPAGPAEKFWSVFIPFSERTHESERLVYGPEGNGTSAGVWAGKDTREFVVEVLVRGGSRRGVERTVEGWRGDVPCDLCALESLKNIWYRRKAEEARPDPTQNVSFNLNLTPSQEKSRAQVPLPYAHEGKPVTTAGAILYDPDSADDIDDDDPDEDLDI
;
A
#
# COMPACT_ATOMS: atom_id res chain seq x y z
N MET A 1 -43.30 -0.10 -32.32
CA MET A 1 -42.74 -1.18 -31.49
C MET A 1 -41.33 -0.76 -31.18
N ALA A 2 -41.02 -0.39 -29.94
CA ALA A 2 -39.64 -0.08 -29.56
C ALA A 2 -38.86 -1.40 -29.62
N GLU A 3 -37.78 -1.44 -30.41
CA GLU A 3 -36.88 -2.60 -30.44
C GLU A 3 -36.37 -2.85 -29.02
N SER A 4 -36.80 -3.97 -28.44
CA SER A 4 -36.36 -4.44 -27.14
C SER A 4 -34.96 -5.03 -27.32
N GLY A 5 -33.93 -4.30 -26.91
CA GLY A 5 -32.55 -4.68 -27.19
C GLY A 5 -31.54 -3.86 -26.41
N ALA A 6 -30.38 -4.47 -26.16
CA ALA A 6 -29.21 -3.76 -25.66
C ALA A 6 -28.73 -2.78 -26.73
N ARG A 7 -28.47 -1.52 -26.35
CA ARG A 7 -27.88 -0.51 -27.23
C ARG A 7 -26.73 0.20 -26.54
N ILE A 8 -25.66 0.44 -27.30
CA ILE A 8 -24.56 1.31 -26.90
C ILE A 8 -24.71 2.62 -27.66
N ARG A 9 -24.78 3.73 -26.94
CA ARG A 9 -24.87 5.08 -27.52
C ARG A 9 -23.86 6.02 -26.92
N LEU A 10 -23.63 7.16 -27.56
CA LEU A 10 -22.83 8.24 -26.98
C LEU A 10 -23.58 8.96 -25.87
N TYR A 11 -22.82 9.57 -24.97
CA TYR A 11 -23.32 10.46 -23.92
C TYR A 11 -24.18 11.59 -24.46
N GLU A 12 -25.30 11.86 -23.80
CA GLU A 12 -26.16 13.02 -24.03
C GLU A 12 -26.24 13.87 -22.76
N ALA A 13 -26.46 15.18 -22.90
CA ALA A 13 -26.52 16.10 -21.75
C ALA A 13 -27.62 15.77 -20.74
N SER A 14 -28.69 15.06 -21.16
CA SER A 14 -29.73 14.56 -20.25
C SER A 14 -29.22 13.51 -19.25
N ASP A 15 -28.10 12.84 -19.56
CA ASP A 15 -27.55 11.75 -18.75
C ASP A 15 -26.65 12.24 -17.61
N GLU A 16 -26.33 13.53 -17.58
CA GLU A 16 -25.28 14.10 -16.72
C GLU A 16 -25.41 13.66 -15.26
N LYS A 17 -26.62 13.77 -14.70
CA LYS A 17 -26.89 13.41 -13.30
C LYS A 17 -26.68 11.91 -13.05
N LEU A 18 -27.17 11.06 -13.96
CA LEU A 18 -27.10 9.61 -13.84
C LEU A 18 -25.66 9.11 -14.01
N VAL A 19 -24.93 9.70 -14.94
CA VAL A 19 -23.52 9.41 -15.20
C VAL A 19 -22.66 9.80 -14.01
N LYS A 20 -22.80 11.04 -13.49
CA LYS A 20 -22.04 11.49 -12.30
C LYS A 20 -22.33 10.60 -11.10
N PHE A 21 -23.60 10.22 -10.89
CA PHE A 21 -23.98 9.28 -9.85
C PHE A 21 -23.32 7.90 -10.05
N SER A 22 -23.32 7.38 -11.27
CA SER A 22 -22.75 6.07 -11.60
C SER A 22 -21.21 6.04 -11.46
N ILE A 23 -20.53 7.14 -11.83
CA ILE A 23 -19.08 7.31 -11.62
C ILE A 23 -18.76 7.30 -10.11
N GLY A 24 -19.53 8.05 -9.31
CA GLY A 24 -19.37 8.02 -7.85
C GLY A 24 -19.65 6.64 -7.25
N LYS A 25 -20.71 5.96 -7.71
CA LYS A 25 -21.04 4.58 -7.31
C LYS A 25 -19.90 3.61 -7.66
N ALA A 26 -19.32 3.71 -8.84
CA ALA A 26 -18.21 2.87 -9.29
C ALA A 26 -16.96 3.04 -8.40
N ALA A 27 -16.62 4.29 -8.03
CA ALA A 27 -15.51 4.57 -7.12
C ALA A 27 -15.72 3.97 -5.72
N MET A 28 -16.98 3.95 -5.27
CA MET A 28 -17.37 3.43 -3.96
C MET A 28 -17.57 1.91 -3.94
N GLU A 29 -17.63 1.25 -5.09
CA GLU A 29 -17.90 -0.18 -5.18
C GLU A 29 -16.84 -1.02 -4.46
N GLY A 30 -15.57 -0.59 -4.53
CA GLY A 30 -14.45 -1.25 -3.86
C GLY A 30 -14.60 -1.30 -2.34
N LEU A 31 -15.37 -0.39 -1.73
CA LEU A 31 -15.63 -0.37 -0.29
C LEU A 31 -16.38 -1.62 0.17
N ALA A 32 -17.37 -2.08 -0.60
CA ALA A 32 -18.12 -3.28 -0.26
C ALA A 32 -17.23 -4.54 -0.30
N ALA A 33 -16.35 -4.63 -1.30
CA ALA A 33 -15.38 -5.71 -1.40
C ALA A 33 -14.35 -5.68 -0.25
N ALA A 34 -13.83 -4.50 0.08
CA ALA A 34 -12.92 -4.31 1.21
C ALA A 34 -13.58 -4.66 2.55
N ASN A 35 -14.80 -4.17 2.80
CA ASN A 35 -15.58 -4.50 4.00
C ASN A 35 -15.86 -5.99 4.10
N ARG A 36 -16.28 -6.63 3.00
CA ARG A 36 -16.50 -8.09 2.98
C ARG A 36 -15.21 -8.83 3.33
N SER A 37 -14.10 -8.48 2.71
CA SER A 37 -12.79 -9.10 2.98
C SER A 37 -12.41 -8.98 4.46
N ALA A 38 -12.55 -7.79 5.04
CA ALA A 38 -12.23 -7.55 6.45
C ALA A 38 -13.21 -8.24 7.42
N CYS A 39 -14.51 -8.26 7.13
CA CYS A 39 -15.52 -8.93 7.97
C CYS A 39 -15.29 -10.44 8.05
N PHE A 40 -14.87 -11.07 6.95
CA PHE A 40 -14.59 -12.50 6.89
C PHE A 40 -13.13 -12.86 7.19
N HIS A 41 -12.30 -11.88 7.56
CA HIS A 41 -10.94 -12.14 7.98
C HIS A 41 -10.94 -13.00 9.26
N PRO A 42 -10.14 -14.08 9.37
CA PRO A 42 -10.18 -14.99 10.52
C PRO A 42 -9.98 -14.30 11.87
N PHE A 43 -9.17 -13.25 11.91
CA PHE A 43 -8.97 -12.44 13.10
C PHE A 43 -10.26 -11.71 13.52
N THR A 44 -10.93 -11.03 12.58
CA THR A 44 -12.19 -10.32 12.82
C THR A 44 -13.27 -11.27 13.33
N LEU A 45 -13.40 -12.45 12.71
CA LEU A 45 -14.34 -13.48 13.14
C LEU A 45 -14.00 -13.99 14.56
N SER A 46 -12.72 -14.15 14.87
CA SER A 46 -12.28 -14.56 16.21
C SER A 46 -12.62 -13.51 17.27
N VAL A 47 -12.39 -12.23 16.97
CA VAL A 47 -12.77 -11.11 17.85
C VAL A 47 -14.28 -11.05 18.02
N TRP A 48 -15.04 -11.22 16.94
CA TRP A 48 -16.50 -11.25 16.98
C TRP A 48 -17.03 -12.36 17.90
N VAL A 49 -16.52 -13.58 17.75
CA VAL A 49 -16.91 -14.72 18.61
C VAL A 49 -16.50 -14.46 20.06
N ALA A 50 -15.28 -14.00 20.31
CA ALA A 50 -14.77 -13.74 21.66
C ALA A 50 -15.63 -12.70 22.40
N LEU A 51 -15.92 -11.57 21.77
CA LEU A 51 -16.75 -10.51 22.35
C LEU A 51 -18.20 -10.97 22.60
N SER A 52 -18.73 -11.77 21.67
CA SER A 52 -20.06 -12.38 21.83
C SER A 52 -20.10 -13.34 23.03
N CYS A 53 -19.08 -14.20 23.19
CA CYS A 53 -18.97 -15.11 24.32
C CYS A 53 -18.82 -14.37 25.66
N ILE A 54 -18.04 -13.28 25.69
CA ILE A 54 -17.90 -12.45 26.90
C ILE A 54 -19.26 -11.88 27.31
N MET A 55 -20.02 -11.35 26.36
CA MET A 55 -21.36 -10.81 26.63
C MET A 55 -22.34 -11.91 27.10
N ILE A 56 -22.31 -13.08 26.46
CA ILE A 56 -23.14 -14.24 26.87
C ILE A 56 -22.80 -14.65 28.31
N GLN A 57 -21.53 -14.68 28.67
CA GLN A 57 -21.07 -15.01 30.02
C GLN A 57 -21.52 -13.96 31.05
N LEU A 58 -21.42 -12.67 30.73
CA LEU A 58 -21.81 -11.58 31.63
C LEU A 58 -23.32 -11.53 31.88
N LEU A 59 -24.13 -11.94 30.90
CA LEU A 59 -25.59 -11.87 30.96
C LEU A 59 -26.26 -13.22 31.32
N ASP A 60 -25.49 -14.27 31.57
CA ASP A 60 -25.98 -15.64 31.82
C ASP A 60 -26.92 -16.15 30.70
N TRP A 61 -26.52 -15.91 29.45
CA TRP A 61 -27.29 -16.30 28.25
C TRP A 61 -26.83 -17.62 27.65
N TRP A 62 -26.09 -18.42 28.41
CA TRP A 62 -25.70 -19.76 27.98
C TRP A 62 -26.93 -20.66 27.79
N PRO A 63 -26.85 -21.66 26.90
CA PRO A 63 -27.99 -22.51 26.63
C PRO A 63 -28.54 -23.21 27.88
N LYS A 64 -29.84 -23.04 28.12
CA LYS A 64 -30.55 -23.65 29.25
C LYS A 64 -31.31 -24.89 28.76
N PRO A 65 -30.83 -26.11 29.06
CA PRO A 65 -31.38 -27.35 28.50
C PRO A 65 -32.83 -27.63 28.90
N GLU A 66 -33.27 -27.02 30.01
CA GLU A 66 -34.65 -27.01 30.50
C GLU A 66 -35.68 -26.47 29.49
N TYR A 67 -35.26 -25.64 28.52
CA TYR A 67 -36.15 -25.11 27.47
C TYR A 67 -36.00 -25.83 26.11
N GLY A 68 -35.30 -26.98 26.07
CA GLY A 68 -35.06 -27.71 24.82
C GLY A 68 -34.36 -26.86 23.76
N LEU A 69 -34.84 -26.89 22.50
CA LEU A 69 -34.28 -26.09 21.40
C LEU A 69 -34.37 -24.58 21.65
N LEU A 70 -35.39 -24.10 22.37
CA LEU A 70 -35.54 -22.68 22.67
C LEU A 70 -34.43 -22.17 23.59
N GLY A 71 -33.82 -23.06 24.36
CA GLY A 71 -32.70 -22.75 25.24
C GLY A 71 -31.46 -22.22 24.51
N TYR A 72 -31.31 -22.43 23.19
CA TYR A 72 -30.12 -22.00 22.43
C TYR A 72 -30.23 -20.58 21.84
N PHE A 73 -31.43 -20.00 21.77
CA PHE A 73 -31.63 -18.66 21.20
C PHE A 73 -31.10 -17.48 22.05
N PRO A 74 -31.04 -17.52 23.40
CA PRO A 74 -30.60 -16.39 24.20
C PRO A 74 -29.21 -15.85 23.86
N GLY A 75 -28.31 -16.69 23.31
CA GLY A 75 -26.98 -16.25 22.89
C GLY A 75 -26.95 -15.50 21.55
N LEU A 76 -27.94 -15.68 20.67
CA LEU A 76 -27.94 -15.08 19.33
C LEU A 76 -27.93 -13.54 19.33
N PRO A 77 -28.68 -12.84 20.21
CA PRO A 77 -28.59 -11.38 20.30
C PRO A 77 -27.17 -10.88 20.55
N ALA A 78 -26.34 -11.58 21.34
CA ALA A 78 -24.96 -11.17 21.59
C ALA A 78 -24.11 -11.18 20.30
N PHE A 79 -24.27 -12.22 19.48
CA PHE A 79 -23.63 -12.29 18.16
C PHE A 79 -24.15 -11.20 17.22
N GLY A 80 -25.46 -10.93 17.22
CA GLY A 80 -26.04 -9.84 16.43
C GLY A 80 -25.50 -8.47 16.81
N CYS A 81 -25.47 -8.15 18.12
CA CYS A 81 -24.99 -6.88 18.64
C CYS A 81 -23.53 -6.62 18.28
N TRP A 82 -22.64 -7.57 18.60
CA TRP A 82 -21.21 -7.40 18.29
C TRP A 82 -20.92 -7.47 16.80
N GLY A 83 -21.68 -8.26 16.04
CA GLY A 83 -21.57 -8.30 14.58
C GLY A 83 -21.86 -6.93 13.97
N ALA A 84 -22.94 -6.27 14.42
CA ALA A 84 -23.29 -4.93 13.96
C ALA A 84 -22.22 -3.89 14.34
N VAL A 85 -21.70 -3.91 15.57
CA VAL A 85 -20.64 -3.00 16.02
C VAL A 85 -19.36 -3.18 15.20
N ILE A 86 -18.92 -4.41 14.97
CA ILE A 86 -17.70 -4.70 14.21
C ILE A 86 -17.87 -4.29 12.74
N MET A 87 -18.99 -4.63 12.11
CA MET A 87 -19.27 -4.21 10.73
C MET A 87 -19.28 -2.68 10.60
N TYR A 88 -19.85 -1.97 11.57
CA TYR A 88 -19.86 -0.51 11.58
C TYR A 88 -18.45 0.08 11.75
N LEU A 89 -17.62 -0.49 12.63
CA LEU A 89 -16.24 -0.06 12.80
C LEU A 89 -15.40 -0.28 11.54
N ILE A 90 -15.56 -1.44 10.88
CA ILE A 90 -14.86 -1.72 9.61
C ILE A 90 -15.26 -0.70 8.54
N ASP A 91 -16.57 -0.45 8.37
CA ASP A 91 -17.04 0.55 7.42
C ASP A 91 -16.53 1.95 7.77
N TRP A 92 -16.50 2.31 9.06
CA TRP A 92 -16.00 3.60 9.55
C TRP A 92 -14.53 3.84 9.18
N PHE A 93 -13.68 2.83 9.27
CA PHE A 93 -12.26 2.95 8.90
C PHE A 93 -12.02 2.90 7.40
N HIS A 94 -12.76 2.09 6.66
CA HIS A 94 -12.57 1.98 5.21
C HIS A 94 -13.20 3.13 4.43
N ARG A 95 -14.33 3.68 4.88
CA ARG A 95 -15.11 4.67 4.10
C ARG A 95 -14.34 5.95 3.74
N PRO A 96 -13.57 6.62 4.63
CA PRO A 96 -12.92 7.89 4.34
C PRO A 96 -12.02 7.90 3.08
N PRO A 97 -11.10 6.93 2.86
CA PRO A 97 -10.28 6.92 1.65
C PRO A 97 -11.10 6.72 0.36
N PHE A 98 -12.15 5.90 0.38
CA PHE A 98 -13.04 5.75 -0.79
C PHE A 98 -13.87 7.01 -1.05
N GLU A 99 -14.35 7.69 -0.01
CA GLU A 99 -15.04 8.97 -0.15
C GLU A 99 -14.12 10.04 -0.72
N ALA A 100 -12.88 10.13 -0.22
CA ALA A 100 -11.87 11.04 -0.74
C ALA A 100 -11.56 10.76 -2.21
N ALA A 101 -11.35 9.49 -2.58
CA ALA A 101 -11.11 9.08 -3.97
C ALA A 101 -12.32 9.35 -4.89
N SER A 102 -13.54 9.10 -4.41
CA SER A 102 -14.76 9.41 -5.17
C SER A 102 -14.93 10.92 -5.37
N LEU A 103 -14.63 11.74 -4.35
CA LEU A 103 -14.69 13.20 -4.46
C LEU A 103 -13.62 13.73 -5.41
N ASP A 104 -12.41 13.18 -5.36
CA ASP A 104 -11.32 13.50 -6.29
C ASP A 104 -11.76 13.22 -7.73
N LEU A 105 -12.27 12.01 -7.99
CA LEU A 105 -12.76 11.56 -9.30
C LEU A 105 -13.86 12.47 -9.86
N LEU A 106 -14.83 12.86 -9.03
CA LEU A 106 -15.93 13.74 -9.44
C LEU A 106 -15.50 15.20 -9.69
N ARG A 107 -14.32 15.61 -9.17
CA ARG A 107 -13.73 16.95 -9.37
C ARG A 107 -12.78 17.02 -10.56
N ARG A 108 -12.58 15.92 -11.28
CA ARG A 108 -11.73 15.89 -12.47
C ARG A 108 -12.38 16.68 -13.62
N PRO A 109 -11.56 17.29 -14.50
CA PRO A 109 -12.07 18.12 -15.58
C PRO A 109 -12.96 17.37 -16.58
N ASP A 110 -12.80 16.06 -16.70
CA ASP A 110 -13.58 15.20 -17.58
C ASP A 110 -15.00 14.95 -17.08
N VAL A 111 -15.21 14.99 -15.76
CA VAL A 111 -16.54 14.88 -15.15
C VAL A 111 -17.23 16.24 -15.04
N ALA A 112 -16.47 17.34 -14.99
CA ALA A 112 -17.01 18.69 -14.89
C ALA A 112 -17.86 19.07 -16.12
N ASP A 113 -17.36 18.79 -17.33
CA ASP A 113 -18.06 19.02 -18.61
C ASP A 113 -17.77 17.86 -19.58
N ILE A 114 -18.53 16.77 -19.42
CA ILE A 114 -18.30 15.49 -20.13
C ILE A 114 -18.36 15.68 -21.64
N ALA A 115 -19.41 16.32 -22.16
CA ALA A 115 -19.59 16.50 -23.60
C ALA A 115 -18.42 17.28 -24.22
N LYS A 116 -18.01 18.38 -23.59
CA LYS A 116 -16.90 19.20 -24.09
C LYS A 116 -15.55 18.51 -23.93
N TYR A 117 -15.35 17.75 -22.86
CA TYR A 117 -14.07 17.11 -22.58
C TYR A 117 -13.78 15.96 -23.56
N TYR A 118 -14.76 15.09 -23.79
CA TYR A 118 -14.59 13.93 -24.67
C TYR A 118 -14.73 14.28 -26.16
N SER A 119 -15.18 15.49 -26.53
CA SER A 119 -15.12 15.98 -27.91
C SER A 119 -13.76 16.57 -28.31
N ARG A 120 -12.76 16.58 -27.42
CA ARG A 120 -11.43 17.17 -27.70
C ARG A 120 -10.59 16.36 -28.68
N SER A 121 -10.87 15.07 -28.83
CA SER A 121 -10.26 14.17 -29.81
C SER A 121 -11.37 13.32 -30.44
N PRO A 122 -11.32 13.05 -31.76
CA PRO A 122 -12.25 12.13 -32.41
C PRO A 122 -12.14 10.69 -31.86
N SER A 123 -11.00 10.31 -31.28
CA SER A 123 -10.77 8.99 -30.68
C SER A 123 -11.19 8.89 -29.22
N SER A 124 -11.52 10.01 -28.59
CA SER A 124 -12.15 10.05 -27.27
C SER A 124 -13.64 9.74 -27.41
N GLY A 125 -14.23 9.13 -26.37
CA GLY A 125 -15.66 8.83 -26.36
C GLY A 125 -16.16 8.51 -24.96
N PHE A 126 -17.41 8.90 -24.71
CA PHE A 126 -18.14 8.52 -23.51
C PHE A 126 -19.36 7.71 -23.95
N PHE A 127 -19.34 6.42 -23.65
CA PHE A 127 -20.33 5.45 -24.10
C PHE A 127 -21.26 5.08 -22.95
N ILE A 128 -22.54 5.05 -23.25
CA ILE A 128 -23.61 4.60 -22.35
C ILE A 128 -24.18 3.32 -22.92
N LEU A 129 -24.26 2.31 -22.07
CA LEU A 129 -24.91 1.04 -22.35
C LEU A 129 -26.30 1.05 -21.73
N GLU A 130 -27.31 0.78 -22.56
CA GLU A 130 -28.69 0.69 -22.13
C GLU A 130 -29.31 -0.65 -22.54
N TYR A 131 -30.27 -1.10 -21.75
CA TYR A 131 -31.07 -2.28 -22.03
C TYR A 131 -32.54 -1.96 -21.76
N ASP A 132 -33.39 -2.13 -22.77
CA ASP A 132 -34.82 -1.78 -22.73
C ASP A 132 -35.08 -0.35 -22.23
N GLY A 133 -34.24 0.60 -22.66
CA GLY A 133 -34.33 2.01 -22.28
C GLY A 133 -33.84 2.33 -20.86
N ASN A 134 -33.32 1.34 -20.12
CA ASN A 134 -32.73 1.54 -18.81
C ASN A 134 -31.21 1.61 -18.91
N PHE A 135 -30.59 2.48 -18.12
CA PHE A 135 -29.14 2.55 -17.99
C PHE A 135 -28.59 1.28 -17.33
N VAL A 136 -27.60 0.66 -17.99
CA VAL A 136 -26.93 -0.55 -17.51
C VAL A 136 -25.47 -0.28 -17.16
N GLY A 137 -24.79 0.58 -17.91
CA GLY A 137 -23.39 0.85 -17.67
C GLY A 137 -22.83 1.98 -18.50
N LEU A 138 -21.57 2.31 -18.23
CA LEU A 138 -20.83 3.34 -18.94
C LEU A 138 -19.37 2.97 -19.11
N LEU A 139 -18.75 3.53 -20.14
CA LEU A 139 -17.32 3.44 -20.37
C LEU A 139 -16.84 4.73 -21.04
N ALA A 140 -15.77 5.31 -20.50
CA ALA A 140 -15.17 6.53 -21.02
C ALA A 140 -13.72 6.31 -21.41
N ILE A 141 -13.39 6.60 -22.67
CA ILE A 141 -12.02 6.56 -23.22
C ILE A 141 -11.60 7.98 -23.57
N ASP A 142 -10.44 8.38 -23.09
CA ASP A 142 -9.84 9.68 -23.40
C ASP A 142 -8.54 9.50 -24.19
N ALA A 143 -8.54 9.97 -25.44
CA ALA A 143 -7.40 9.99 -26.34
C ALA A 143 -6.83 11.41 -26.52
N SER A 144 -7.18 12.38 -25.67
CA SER A 144 -6.61 13.73 -25.75
C SER A 144 -5.11 13.75 -25.42
N LYS A 145 -4.42 14.86 -25.73
CA LYS A 145 -2.98 15.03 -25.42
C LYS A 145 -2.63 14.94 -23.93
N ASP A 146 -3.60 15.22 -23.06
CA ASP A 146 -3.52 15.14 -21.60
C ASP A 146 -4.21 13.88 -21.04
N SER A 147 -4.43 12.84 -21.85
CA SER A 147 -5.13 11.60 -21.48
C SER A 147 -4.54 10.85 -20.28
N GLN A 148 -3.27 11.10 -19.95
CA GLN A 148 -2.57 10.49 -18.83
C GLN A 148 -2.59 11.34 -17.55
N SER A 149 -3.03 12.61 -17.61
CA SER A 149 -3.13 13.46 -16.42
C SER A 149 -4.29 13.01 -15.52
N GLN A 150 -4.04 13.00 -14.22
CA GLN A 150 -5.04 12.81 -13.16
C GLN A 150 -5.32 14.11 -12.37
N ASP A 151 -4.85 15.26 -12.85
CA ASP A 151 -4.96 16.53 -12.12
C ASP A 151 -6.42 16.95 -11.93
N THR A 152 -6.77 17.43 -10.74
CA THR A 152 -8.12 17.95 -10.48
C THR A 152 -8.29 19.40 -10.95
N VAL A 153 -9.53 19.84 -11.14
CA VAL A 153 -9.84 21.25 -11.46
C VAL A 153 -9.27 22.21 -10.40
N MET A 154 -9.18 21.78 -9.14
CA MET A 154 -8.61 22.59 -8.06
C MET A 154 -7.08 22.67 -8.15
N ASP A 155 -6.40 21.58 -8.47
CA ASP A 155 -4.95 21.57 -8.63
C ASP A 155 -4.55 22.48 -9.79
N ILE A 156 -5.29 22.40 -10.89
CA ILE A 156 -5.13 23.28 -12.05
C ILE A 156 -5.33 24.75 -11.67
N LYS A 157 -6.31 25.06 -10.81
CA LYS A 157 -6.55 26.40 -10.29
C LYS A 157 -5.48 26.89 -9.30
N LYS A 158 -4.86 26.01 -8.53
CA LYS A 158 -3.75 26.35 -7.61
C LYS A 158 -2.42 26.50 -8.33
N LEU A 159 -2.21 25.76 -9.41
CA LEU A 159 -1.02 25.84 -10.28
C LEU A 159 -1.06 27.05 -11.23
N SER A 160 -2.25 27.61 -11.50
CA SER A 160 -2.44 28.68 -12.50
C SER A 160 -1.95 30.09 -12.14
N PRO A 161 -1.68 30.49 -10.88
CA PRO A 161 -0.96 31.73 -10.60
C PRO A 161 0.54 31.64 -10.88
N LEU A 162 1.12 30.43 -10.90
CA LEU A 162 2.57 30.20 -10.89
C LEU A 162 3.15 29.71 -12.24
N LEU A 163 2.32 29.46 -13.26
CA LEU A 163 2.76 28.87 -14.53
C LEU A 163 2.65 29.84 -15.71
N HIS A 164 3.78 29.99 -16.42
CA HIS A 164 3.85 30.63 -17.73
C HIS A 164 2.82 30.05 -18.72
N THR A 165 2.35 30.95 -19.59
CA THR A 165 1.26 30.84 -20.57
C THR A 165 1.24 29.58 -21.45
N GLU A 166 2.34 28.82 -21.54
CA GLU A 166 2.45 27.61 -22.37
C GLU A 166 1.78 26.36 -21.77
N LYS A 167 1.89 26.09 -20.46
CA LYS A 167 1.16 24.96 -19.84
C LYS A 167 -0.36 25.15 -19.86
N ARG A 168 -0.80 26.41 -19.90
CA ARG A 168 -2.21 26.79 -20.03
C ARG A 168 -2.82 26.35 -21.38
N LYS A 169 -2.01 26.23 -22.43
CA LYS A 169 -2.44 25.71 -23.74
C LYS A 169 -2.51 24.18 -23.77
N GLY A 170 -1.68 23.46 -23.00
CA GLY A 170 -1.62 22.00 -23.01
C GLY A 170 -2.88 21.32 -22.45
N LEU A 171 -3.42 21.83 -21.35
CA LEU A 171 -4.56 21.22 -20.64
C LEU A 171 -5.92 21.34 -21.34
N ALA A 172 -5.99 22.17 -22.38
CA ALA A 172 -7.16 22.36 -23.22
C ALA A 172 -6.81 22.19 -24.71
N SER A 173 -5.67 21.58 -25.03
CA SER A 173 -5.25 21.41 -26.41
C SER A 173 -6.08 20.34 -27.08
N HIS A 174 -6.81 20.73 -28.13
CA HIS A 174 -7.41 19.79 -29.06
C HIS A 174 -6.32 18.95 -29.74
N GLY A 175 -6.66 17.69 -30.00
CA GLY A 175 -5.80 16.74 -30.71
C GLY A 175 -5.74 15.38 -30.04
N THR A 176 -5.33 14.40 -30.84
CA THR A 176 -5.24 12.99 -30.46
C THR A 176 -3.83 12.67 -29.99
N SER A 177 -3.72 11.98 -28.86
CA SER A 177 -2.50 11.39 -28.32
C SER A 177 -2.25 10.03 -28.96
N SER A 178 -1.00 9.57 -28.96
CA SER A 178 -0.69 8.19 -29.33
C SER A 178 -1.21 7.17 -28.33
N VAL A 179 -1.63 7.63 -27.15
CA VAL A 179 -2.10 6.81 -26.04
C VAL A 179 -3.49 7.27 -25.61
N ALA A 180 -4.46 6.36 -25.64
CA ALA A 180 -5.77 6.59 -25.06
C ALA A 180 -5.89 5.93 -23.68
N THR A 181 -6.64 6.51 -22.76
CA THR A 181 -6.81 6.01 -21.38
C THR A 181 -8.29 5.75 -21.10
N ILE A 182 -8.62 4.55 -20.60
CA ILE A 182 -9.93 4.25 -20.04
C ILE A 182 -10.03 4.93 -18.68
N ARG A 183 -10.84 5.99 -18.58
CA ARG A 183 -11.01 6.78 -17.35
C ARG A 183 -12.10 6.25 -16.44
N HIS A 184 -13.22 5.83 -17.03
CA HIS A 184 -14.38 5.31 -16.30
C HIS A 184 -14.84 4.02 -16.93
N PHE A 185 -15.12 3.01 -16.11
CA PHE A 185 -15.71 1.75 -16.57
C PHE A 185 -16.60 1.18 -15.47
N TYR A 186 -17.91 1.12 -15.73
CA TYR A 186 -18.90 0.65 -14.78
C TYR A 186 -20.02 -0.11 -15.47
N ILE A 187 -20.36 -1.28 -14.94
CA ILE A 187 -21.57 -2.03 -15.29
C ILE A 187 -22.36 -2.32 -14.02
N ASP A 188 -23.67 -2.18 -14.07
CA ASP A 188 -24.56 -2.46 -12.94
C ASP A 188 -24.61 -3.96 -12.62
N GLU A 189 -24.63 -4.28 -11.33
CA GLU A 189 -24.42 -5.63 -10.81
C GLU A 189 -25.29 -6.74 -11.45
N PRO A 190 -26.61 -6.53 -11.65
CA PRO A 190 -27.47 -7.55 -12.23
C PRO A 190 -27.06 -8.00 -13.64
N TYR A 191 -26.35 -7.16 -14.38
CA TYR A 191 -26.01 -7.38 -15.79
C TYR A 191 -24.60 -7.94 -16.00
N ARG A 192 -23.77 -8.04 -14.95
CA ARG A 192 -22.34 -8.44 -15.09
C ARG A 192 -22.16 -9.89 -15.51
N THR A 193 -23.13 -10.74 -15.20
CA THR A 193 -23.09 -12.18 -15.50
C THR A 193 -23.31 -12.49 -16.98
N THR A 194 -23.90 -11.56 -17.73
CA THR A 194 -24.20 -11.75 -19.16
C THR A 194 -22.98 -11.55 -20.05
N GLY A 195 -21.92 -10.91 -19.54
CA GLY A 195 -20.73 -10.58 -20.32
C GLY A 195 -20.84 -9.26 -21.09
N ILE A 196 -21.91 -8.48 -20.92
CA ILE A 196 -22.16 -7.23 -21.67
C ILE A 196 -21.07 -6.16 -21.51
N GLN A 197 -20.27 -6.24 -20.44
CA GLN A 197 -19.04 -5.45 -20.26
C GLN A 197 -18.03 -5.66 -21.39
N GLU A 198 -17.95 -6.86 -21.97
CA GLU A 198 -17.00 -7.22 -23.04
C GLU A 198 -17.42 -6.54 -24.34
N ASP A 199 -18.71 -6.51 -24.65
CA ASP A 199 -19.26 -5.80 -25.81
C ASP A 199 -19.07 -4.29 -25.71
N LEU A 200 -19.31 -3.71 -24.52
CA LEU A 200 -19.10 -2.29 -24.28
C LEU A 200 -17.62 -1.91 -24.45
N LEU A 201 -16.71 -2.72 -23.90
CA LEU A 201 -15.27 -2.52 -24.06
C LEU A 201 -14.84 -2.65 -25.52
N ALA A 202 -15.28 -3.70 -26.21
CA ALA A 202 -14.95 -3.93 -27.61
C ALA A 202 -15.45 -2.79 -28.51
N HIS A 203 -16.67 -2.30 -28.29
CA HIS A 203 -17.22 -1.15 -29.01
C HIS A 203 -16.38 0.12 -28.80
N ALA A 204 -16.02 0.42 -27.55
CA ALA A 204 -15.24 1.60 -27.23
C ALA A 204 -13.82 1.52 -27.82
N VAL A 205 -13.15 0.38 -27.69
CA VAL A 205 -11.83 0.11 -28.29
C VAL A 205 -11.89 0.26 -29.81
N GLN A 206 -12.91 -0.31 -30.44
CA GLN A 206 -13.09 -0.23 -31.89
C GLN A 206 -13.34 1.22 -32.35
N HIS A 207 -14.13 1.99 -31.61
CA HIS A 207 -14.34 3.41 -31.90
C HIS A 207 -13.03 4.19 -31.83
N THR A 208 -12.26 4.01 -30.75
CA THR A 208 -10.99 4.71 -30.54
C THR A 208 -9.98 4.44 -31.65
N PHE A 209 -9.79 3.19 -32.07
CA PHE A 209 -8.84 2.87 -33.13
C PHE A 209 -9.33 3.19 -34.55
N LYS A 210 -10.65 3.26 -34.79
CA LYS A 210 -11.20 3.62 -36.11
C LYS A 210 -11.24 5.12 -36.36
N ALA A 211 -11.31 5.93 -35.31
CA ALA A 211 -11.54 7.36 -35.45
C ALA A 211 -10.29 8.15 -35.87
N ASP A 212 -9.11 7.72 -35.45
CA ASP A 212 -7.83 8.36 -35.78
C ASP A 212 -6.68 7.35 -35.68
N ASP A 213 -5.87 7.25 -36.74
CA ASP A 213 -4.69 6.38 -36.80
C ASP A 213 -3.55 6.85 -35.87
N ALA A 214 -3.68 8.04 -35.26
CA ALA A 214 -2.73 8.54 -34.28
C ALA A 214 -2.66 7.66 -33.03
N VAL A 215 -3.77 7.04 -32.59
CA VAL A 215 -3.82 6.20 -31.39
C VAL A 215 -3.17 4.84 -31.66
N LYS A 216 -2.15 4.50 -30.88
CA LYS A 216 -1.40 3.24 -31.00
C LYS A 216 -1.67 2.27 -29.87
N GLU A 217 -1.98 2.78 -28.68
CA GLU A 217 -2.20 1.96 -27.48
C GLU A 217 -3.35 2.52 -26.61
N ILE A 218 -4.02 1.62 -25.88
CA ILE A 218 -5.06 1.94 -24.90
C ILE A 218 -4.59 1.47 -23.53
N LYS A 219 -4.63 2.36 -22.54
CA LYS A 219 -4.28 2.12 -21.15
C LYS A 219 -5.53 2.04 -20.29
N ALA A 220 -5.48 1.21 -19.27
CA ALA A 220 -6.54 1.14 -18.27
C ALA A 220 -5.95 0.88 -16.90
N THR A 221 -6.38 1.64 -15.90
CA THR A 221 -6.06 1.38 -14.50
C THR A 221 -7.13 0.47 -13.91
N THR A 222 -6.73 -0.58 -13.21
CA THR A 222 -7.65 -1.52 -12.56
C THR A 222 -7.25 -1.77 -11.10
N THR A 223 -8.18 -2.30 -10.31
CA THR A 223 -7.98 -2.65 -8.90
C THR A 223 -8.50 -4.07 -8.66
N SER A 224 -7.85 -4.80 -7.76
CA SER A 224 -8.29 -6.14 -7.32
C SER A 224 -9.65 -6.11 -6.61
N LEU A 225 -10.08 -4.94 -6.12
CA LEU A 225 -11.37 -4.74 -5.47
C LEU A 225 -12.56 -4.78 -6.45
N ILE A 226 -12.30 -4.67 -7.77
CA ILE A 226 -13.33 -4.68 -8.82
C ILE A 226 -13.01 -5.78 -9.83
N PRO A 227 -13.25 -7.06 -9.48
CA PRO A 227 -12.73 -8.20 -10.23
C PRO A 227 -13.36 -8.34 -11.63
N TYR A 228 -14.59 -7.88 -11.84
CA TYR A 228 -15.25 -7.99 -13.16
C TYR A 228 -14.56 -7.13 -14.22
N THR A 229 -14.18 -5.90 -13.86
CA THR A 229 -13.45 -4.98 -14.73
C THR A 229 -12.07 -5.54 -15.05
N GLN A 230 -11.35 -6.03 -14.03
CA GLN A 230 -10.03 -6.64 -14.22
C GLN A 230 -10.11 -7.85 -15.16
N LYS A 231 -11.09 -8.74 -14.97
CA LYS A 231 -11.30 -9.91 -15.83
C LYS A 231 -11.64 -9.51 -17.27
N CYS A 232 -12.45 -8.47 -17.46
CA CYS A 232 -12.83 -7.95 -18.77
C CYS A 232 -11.60 -7.38 -19.51
N LEU A 233 -10.81 -6.53 -18.86
CA LEU A 233 -9.61 -5.92 -19.45
C LEU A 233 -8.55 -6.96 -19.82
N ARG A 234 -8.33 -7.96 -18.96
CA ARG A 234 -7.40 -9.07 -19.27
C ARG A 234 -7.84 -9.87 -20.48
N LYS A 235 -9.13 -10.21 -20.59
CA LYS A 235 -9.69 -10.89 -21.76
C LYS A 235 -9.51 -10.08 -23.05
N ALA A 236 -9.55 -8.75 -22.95
CA ALA A 236 -9.30 -7.85 -24.07
C ALA A 236 -7.82 -7.67 -24.42
N GLY A 237 -6.91 -8.39 -23.76
CA GLY A 237 -5.47 -8.36 -24.04
C GLY A 237 -4.70 -7.22 -23.37
N LEU A 238 -5.31 -6.49 -22.44
CA LEU A 238 -4.60 -5.57 -21.55
C LEU A 238 -3.97 -6.39 -20.41
N ASP A 239 -2.95 -7.17 -20.74
CA ASP A 239 -2.27 -8.07 -19.81
C ASP A 239 -0.87 -7.56 -19.45
N THR A 240 -0.50 -7.68 -18.18
CA THR A 240 0.85 -7.39 -17.71
C THR A 240 1.71 -8.63 -17.90
N GLN A 241 2.76 -8.53 -18.70
CA GLN A 241 3.68 -9.65 -18.91
C GLN A 241 4.70 -9.71 -17.79
N THR A 242 5.01 -10.91 -17.32
CA THR A 242 6.08 -11.16 -16.35
C THR A 242 7.13 -12.07 -16.96
N LEU A 243 8.40 -11.68 -16.90
CA LEU A 243 9.54 -12.51 -17.25
C LEU A 243 10.25 -12.92 -15.96
N LEU A 244 10.35 -14.22 -15.71
CA LEU A 244 11.01 -14.78 -14.53
C LEU A 244 12.32 -15.45 -14.96
N PHE A 245 13.45 -14.99 -14.44
CA PHE A 245 14.77 -15.55 -14.67
C PHE A 245 15.22 -16.32 -13.42
N CYS A 246 15.44 -17.63 -13.58
CA CYS A 246 15.70 -18.57 -12.50
C CYS A 246 17.15 -19.05 -12.51
N PHE A 247 17.96 -18.58 -11.56
CA PHE A 247 19.36 -18.99 -11.33
C PHE A 247 19.51 -19.95 -10.16
N LEU A 248 18.72 -19.73 -9.09
CA LEU A 248 18.84 -20.51 -7.85
C LEU A 248 17.70 -21.51 -7.68
N HIS A 249 16.48 -21.12 -8.02
CA HIS A 249 15.29 -21.92 -7.84
C HIS A 249 14.70 -22.34 -9.18
N ARG A 250 14.42 -23.64 -9.36
CA ARG A 250 13.71 -24.10 -10.55
C ARG A 250 12.35 -23.39 -10.68
N PRO A 251 11.89 -23.07 -11.91
CA PRO A 251 10.61 -22.41 -12.12
C PRO A 251 9.44 -23.12 -11.43
N SER A 252 9.43 -24.45 -11.43
CA SER A 252 8.39 -25.27 -10.78
C SER A 252 8.31 -25.09 -9.26
N SER A 253 9.38 -24.62 -8.62
CA SER A 253 9.42 -24.38 -7.17
C SER A 253 8.87 -23.00 -6.81
N LEU A 254 8.93 -22.04 -7.73
CA LEU A 254 8.42 -20.68 -7.55
C LEU A 254 6.99 -20.51 -8.05
N MET A 255 6.56 -21.36 -8.99
CA MET A 255 5.27 -21.24 -9.66
C MET A 255 4.40 -22.48 -9.49
N ASN A 256 3.23 -22.29 -8.88
CA ASN A 256 2.16 -23.29 -8.94
C ASN A 256 1.37 -23.10 -10.25
N ILE A 257 1.70 -23.90 -11.28
CA ILE A 257 0.93 -24.10 -12.53
C ILE A 257 0.97 -22.91 -13.52
N ASN A 258 0.97 -23.23 -14.82
CA ASN A 258 1.01 -22.35 -16.00
C ASN A 258 0.18 -21.06 -15.87
N ILE A 259 0.80 -19.97 -15.42
CA ILE A 259 0.23 -18.63 -15.51
C ILE A 259 0.56 -18.10 -16.91
N PRO A 260 -0.43 -17.89 -17.81
CA PRO A 260 -0.17 -17.52 -19.20
C PRO A 260 0.57 -16.19 -19.37
N THR A 261 0.53 -15.32 -18.36
CA THR A 261 1.21 -14.03 -18.34
C THR A 261 2.66 -14.10 -17.88
N VAL A 262 3.11 -15.23 -17.33
CA VAL A 262 4.46 -15.40 -16.79
C VAL A 262 5.26 -16.33 -17.70
N THR A 263 6.33 -15.80 -18.29
CA THR A 263 7.31 -16.58 -19.05
C THR A 263 8.54 -16.79 -18.16
N ALA A 264 8.77 -18.04 -17.76
CA ALA A 264 9.93 -18.41 -16.94
C ALA A 264 11.09 -18.94 -17.81
N PHE A 265 12.32 -18.55 -17.46
CA PHE A 265 13.56 -18.98 -18.09
C PHE A 265 14.44 -19.66 -17.04
N ASP A 266 14.76 -20.93 -17.27
CA ASP A 266 15.54 -21.75 -16.35
C ASP A 266 17.04 -21.71 -16.69
N PHE A 267 17.83 -21.11 -15.82
CA PHE A 267 19.29 -21.06 -15.86
C PHE A 267 19.93 -21.93 -14.77
N THR A 268 19.16 -22.65 -13.95
CA THR A 268 19.68 -23.43 -12.81
C THR A 268 20.66 -24.55 -13.21
N GLY A 269 20.64 -24.98 -14.47
CA GLY A 269 21.58 -25.96 -15.01
C GLY A 269 22.84 -25.37 -15.66
N ARG A 270 22.90 -24.04 -15.88
CA ARG A 270 23.97 -23.38 -16.66
C ARG A 270 25.02 -22.76 -15.74
N ILE A 271 25.77 -23.61 -15.05
CA ILE A 271 26.74 -23.17 -14.03
C ILE A 271 28.15 -23.05 -14.65
N PRO A 272 28.83 -21.90 -14.55
CA PRO A 272 30.16 -21.73 -15.12
C PRO A 272 31.15 -22.75 -14.54
N GLY A 273 31.89 -23.42 -15.41
CA GLY A 273 32.90 -24.43 -15.04
C GLY A 273 32.36 -25.84 -14.75
N TYR A 274 31.04 -26.04 -14.78
CA TYR A 274 30.39 -27.35 -14.64
C TYR A 274 29.64 -27.79 -15.90
N ASP A 275 29.24 -26.84 -16.75
CA ASP A 275 28.60 -27.09 -18.04
C ASP A 275 29.59 -26.76 -19.18
N ASP A 276 29.88 -27.76 -20.02
CA ASP A 276 30.73 -27.59 -21.22
C ASP A 276 30.10 -26.63 -22.25
N ALA A 277 28.78 -26.40 -22.16
CA ALA A 277 28.03 -25.50 -23.02
C ALA A 277 27.68 -24.15 -22.35
N TRP A 278 28.35 -23.79 -21.25
CA TRP A 278 28.06 -22.53 -20.55
C TRP A 278 28.18 -21.32 -21.48
N CYS A 279 27.13 -20.51 -21.51
CA CYS A 279 27.10 -19.22 -22.17
C CYS A 279 26.71 -18.14 -21.15
N ASP A 280 27.33 -16.97 -21.30
CA ASP A 280 27.02 -15.82 -20.45
C ASP A 280 25.53 -15.44 -20.62
N PRO A 281 24.72 -15.50 -19.54
CA PRO A 281 23.29 -15.28 -19.63
C PRO A 281 22.93 -13.81 -19.92
N GLN A 282 23.87 -12.87 -19.77
CA GLN A 282 23.63 -11.42 -19.91
C GLN A 282 22.95 -11.06 -21.23
N ASP A 283 23.50 -11.53 -22.36
CA ASP A 283 22.97 -11.20 -23.69
C ASP A 283 21.60 -11.84 -23.92
N GLU A 284 21.39 -13.06 -23.42
CA GLU A 284 20.09 -13.73 -23.52
C GLU A 284 19.02 -12.96 -22.71
N ILE A 285 19.28 -12.61 -21.45
CA ILE A 285 18.35 -11.84 -20.62
C ILE A 285 17.97 -10.52 -21.30
N LEU A 286 18.97 -9.77 -21.78
CA LEU A 286 18.75 -8.51 -22.48
C LEU A 286 17.94 -8.70 -23.76
N ALA A 287 18.22 -9.75 -24.54
CA ALA A 287 17.46 -10.07 -25.74
C ALA A 287 16.00 -10.39 -25.42
N ARG A 288 15.73 -11.19 -24.37
CA ARG A 288 14.37 -11.52 -23.94
C ARG A 288 13.58 -10.29 -23.52
N VAL A 289 14.16 -9.42 -22.70
CA VAL A 289 13.52 -8.18 -22.23
C VAL A 289 13.25 -7.21 -23.38
N LYS A 290 14.17 -7.11 -24.36
CA LYS A 290 13.97 -6.30 -25.58
C LYS A 290 12.90 -6.88 -26.50
N SER A 291 12.81 -8.21 -26.60
CA SER A 291 11.81 -8.90 -27.42
C SER A 291 10.41 -8.97 -26.79
N ALA A 292 10.29 -8.57 -25.52
CA ALA A 292 9.03 -8.62 -24.79
C ALA A 292 7.99 -7.68 -25.44
N PRO A 293 6.75 -8.15 -25.71
CA PRO A 293 5.65 -7.36 -26.22
C PRO A 293 5.52 -5.97 -25.59
N PRO A 294 5.19 -4.92 -26.37
CA PRO A 294 4.92 -3.60 -25.82
C PRO A 294 3.80 -3.68 -24.78
N GLY A 295 3.92 -2.93 -23.68
CA GLY A 295 2.99 -2.99 -22.55
C GLY A 295 3.71 -3.03 -21.20
N ALA A 296 2.93 -3.21 -20.14
CA ALA A 296 3.44 -3.34 -18.77
C ALA A 296 4.28 -4.62 -18.64
N LEU A 297 5.52 -4.47 -18.16
CA LEU A 297 6.46 -5.57 -18.01
C LEU A 297 6.95 -5.68 -16.57
N HIS A 298 6.90 -6.89 -16.02
CA HIS A 298 7.60 -7.23 -14.79
C HIS A 298 8.77 -8.14 -15.13
N VAL A 299 9.95 -7.79 -14.67
CA VAL A 299 11.15 -8.62 -14.80
C VAL A 299 11.57 -9.04 -13.41
N ILE A 300 11.65 -10.35 -13.20
CA ILE A 300 12.00 -10.96 -11.91
C ILE A 300 13.30 -11.75 -12.09
N ILE A 301 14.28 -11.49 -11.24
CA ILE A 301 15.51 -12.31 -11.12
C ILE A 301 15.51 -12.91 -9.71
N ASP A 302 15.49 -14.24 -9.62
CA ASP A 302 15.33 -14.97 -8.35
C ASP A 302 16.59 -14.97 -7.46
N SER A 303 17.78 -14.80 -8.04
CA SER A 303 19.03 -14.67 -7.29
C SER A 303 20.05 -13.86 -8.08
N VAL A 304 20.15 -12.57 -7.74
CA VAL A 304 21.16 -11.66 -8.31
C VAL A 304 22.55 -12.00 -7.81
N ASP A 305 22.68 -12.52 -6.59
CA ASP A 305 23.94 -12.97 -6.01
C ASP A 305 24.53 -14.16 -6.80
N THR A 306 23.71 -15.16 -7.14
CA THR A 306 24.13 -16.28 -8.01
C THR A 306 24.51 -15.76 -9.39
N LEU A 307 23.68 -14.91 -10.01
CA LEU A 307 23.99 -14.28 -11.30
C LEU A 307 25.31 -13.49 -11.26
N ALA A 308 25.57 -12.74 -10.18
CA ALA A 308 26.80 -11.98 -10.02
C ALA A 308 28.04 -12.87 -9.85
N SER A 309 27.90 -14.00 -9.13
CA SER A 309 28.91 -15.04 -9.01
C SER A 309 29.19 -15.68 -10.37
N ASP A 310 28.15 -16.00 -11.15
CA ASP A 310 28.29 -16.64 -12.46
C ASP A 310 28.97 -15.72 -13.48
N ILE A 311 28.67 -14.42 -13.43
CA ILE A 311 29.35 -13.38 -14.21
C ILE A 311 30.82 -13.18 -13.74
N GLY A 312 31.12 -13.55 -12.49
CA GLY A 312 32.43 -13.40 -11.86
C GLY A 312 32.86 -11.95 -11.61
N SER A 313 31.91 -11.00 -11.62
CA SER A 313 32.24 -9.56 -11.54
C SER A 313 31.06 -8.69 -11.10
N THR A 314 31.09 -8.17 -9.87
CA THR A 314 30.10 -7.24 -9.30
C THR A 314 29.79 -6.04 -10.20
N PRO A 315 30.78 -5.32 -10.78
CA PRO A 315 30.47 -4.17 -11.66
C PRO A 315 29.74 -4.55 -12.95
N LYS A 316 29.98 -5.76 -13.47
CA LYS A 316 29.29 -6.27 -14.67
C LYS A 316 27.84 -6.64 -14.35
N ALA A 317 27.61 -7.33 -13.24
CA ALA A 317 26.27 -7.63 -12.76
C ALA A 317 25.46 -6.35 -12.49
N TYR A 318 26.07 -5.35 -11.84
CA TYR A 318 25.47 -4.04 -11.66
C TYR A 318 25.14 -3.35 -12.99
N LYS A 319 26.07 -3.37 -13.96
CA LYS A 319 25.84 -2.80 -15.30
C LYS A 319 24.70 -3.49 -16.04
N LEU A 320 24.56 -4.81 -15.93
CA LEU A 320 23.42 -5.55 -16.46
C LEU A 320 22.11 -5.03 -15.86
N ILE A 321 22.03 -4.97 -14.52
CA ILE A 321 20.82 -4.54 -13.80
C ILE A 321 20.46 -3.10 -14.15
N TRP A 322 21.44 -2.20 -14.20
CA TRP A 322 21.27 -0.83 -14.66
C TRP A 322 20.68 -0.79 -16.08
N THR A 323 21.21 -1.62 -16.98
CA THR A 323 20.73 -1.70 -18.37
C THR A 323 19.29 -2.21 -18.42
N LEU A 324 18.96 -3.23 -17.62
CA LEU A 324 17.60 -3.77 -17.51
C LEU A 324 16.63 -2.71 -16.98
N LEU A 325 17.01 -1.99 -15.92
CA LEU A 325 16.21 -0.90 -15.38
C LEU A 325 16.00 0.20 -16.43
N GLY A 326 17.03 0.54 -17.21
CA GLY A 326 16.91 1.46 -18.33
C GLY A 326 15.88 0.99 -19.37
N LEU A 327 15.92 -0.29 -19.77
CA LEU A 327 14.94 -0.85 -20.71
C LEU A 327 13.51 -0.82 -20.14
N ILE A 328 13.35 -1.14 -18.86
CA ILE A 328 12.04 -1.18 -18.19
C ILE A 328 11.47 0.23 -18.02
N THR A 329 12.30 1.20 -17.63
CA THR A 329 11.88 2.61 -17.43
C THR A 329 11.58 3.34 -18.74
N THR A 330 12.10 2.86 -19.88
CA THR A 330 11.71 3.39 -21.20
C THR A 330 10.31 2.98 -21.65
N ARG A 331 9.68 2.00 -20.98
CA ARG A 331 8.30 1.60 -21.30
C ARG A 331 7.33 2.68 -20.84
N SER A 332 6.27 2.91 -21.61
CA SER A 332 5.24 3.88 -21.28
C SER A 332 4.37 3.42 -20.09
N GLU A 333 4.33 2.12 -19.81
CA GLU A 333 3.48 1.47 -18.81
C GLU A 333 4.19 1.18 -17.48
N PRO A 334 3.46 1.15 -16.34
CA PRO A 334 4.03 0.85 -15.04
C PRO A 334 4.66 -0.55 -15.05
N SER A 335 5.98 -0.57 -15.04
CA SER A 335 6.80 -1.76 -15.20
C SER A 335 7.76 -1.85 -14.01
N PHE A 336 8.06 -3.07 -13.57
CA PHE A 336 8.82 -3.30 -12.33
C PHE A 336 9.99 -4.22 -12.60
N LEU A 337 11.13 -3.90 -11.99
CA LEU A 337 12.27 -4.78 -11.88
C LEU A 337 12.30 -5.31 -10.45
N ILE A 338 12.10 -6.61 -10.28
CA ILE A 338 12.09 -7.29 -8.99
C ILE A 338 13.35 -8.13 -8.91
N LEU A 339 14.17 -7.84 -7.91
CA LEU A 339 15.46 -8.48 -7.71
C LEU A 339 15.43 -9.17 -6.36
N HIS A 340 15.61 -10.47 -6.36
CA HIS A 340 15.81 -11.24 -5.14
C HIS A 340 17.31 -11.50 -4.98
N LEU A 341 17.83 -11.24 -3.78
CA LEU A 341 19.24 -11.38 -3.48
C LEU A 341 19.47 -11.60 -2.00
N GLN A 342 20.54 -12.33 -1.70
CA GLN A 342 21.12 -12.36 -0.36
C GLN A 342 22.05 -11.15 -0.14
N SER A 343 22.49 -10.96 1.11
CA SER A 343 23.49 -9.93 1.44
C SER A 343 24.76 -10.17 0.61
N CYS A 344 25.03 -9.28 -0.33
CA CYS A 344 26.16 -9.38 -1.26
C CYS A 344 26.64 -7.98 -1.66
N PRO A 345 27.87 -7.83 -2.19
CA PRO A 345 28.42 -6.53 -2.58
C PRO A 345 27.59 -5.77 -3.64
N VAL A 346 26.74 -6.47 -4.39
CA VAL A 346 25.85 -5.84 -5.37
C VAL A 346 24.75 -5.03 -4.69
N LEU A 347 24.28 -5.44 -3.50
CA LEU A 347 23.17 -4.80 -2.78
C LEU A 347 23.46 -3.33 -2.45
N GLU A 348 24.69 -3.01 -2.05
CA GLU A 348 25.12 -1.63 -1.76
C GLU A 348 25.00 -0.72 -2.97
N LEU A 349 25.24 -1.26 -4.18
CA LEU A 349 25.11 -0.51 -5.43
C LEU A 349 23.64 -0.38 -5.84
N LEU A 350 22.82 -1.41 -5.61
CA LEU A 350 21.40 -1.41 -5.97
C LEU A 350 20.54 -0.50 -5.09
N THR A 351 20.97 -0.27 -3.85
CA THR A 351 20.26 0.59 -2.90
C THR A 351 20.61 2.06 -3.05
N GLN A 352 21.53 2.44 -3.93
CA GLN A 352 21.89 3.84 -4.15
C GLN A 352 20.78 4.62 -4.87
N THR A 353 20.63 5.90 -4.53
CA THR A 353 19.69 6.83 -5.20
C THR A 353 20.08 7.11 -6.65
N SER A 354 21.34 6.83 -7.02
CA SER A 354 21.86 6.95 -8.38
C SER A 354 21.21 5.94 -9.34
N LEU A 355 20.90 4.72 -8.88
CA LEU A 355 20.26 3.70 -9.70
C LEU A 355 18.79 4.00 -9.97
N SER A 356 18.03 4.31 -8.91
CA SER A 356 16.60 4.63 -9.03
C SER A 356 16.16 5.64 -7.96
N PRO A 357 15.40 6.68 -8.33
CA PRO A 357 14.79 7.60 -7.37
C PRO A 357 13.65 6.93 -6.59
N THR A 358 13.09 5.84 -7.10
CA THR A 358 12.05 5.03 -6.47
C THR A 358 12.57 3.64 -6.15
N LEU A 359 12.46 3.22 -4.89
CA LEU A 359 12.92 1.90 -4.43
C LEU A 359 11.97 1.38 -3.38
N MET A 360 11.55 0.13 -3.52
CA MET A 360 10.97 -0.64 -2.43
C MET A 360 11.95 -1.75 -2.10
N HIS A 361 12.49 -1.74 -0.88
CA HIS A 361 13.42 -2.74 -0.40
C HIS A 361 12.76 -3.50 0.75
N LEU A 362 12.64 -4.81 0.58
CA LEU A 362 12.00 -5.71 1.52
C LEU A 362 13.07 -6.61 2.13
N THR A 363 13.27 -6.52 3.44
CA THR A 363 14.23 -7.37 4.15
C THR A 363 13.47 -8.30 5.08
N ALA A 364 13.60 -9.61 4.86
CA ALA A 364 13.01 -10.61 5.75
C ALA A 364 13.95 -10.88 6.95
N HIS A 365 13.38 -10.83 8.15
CA HIS A 365 14.05 -10.99 9.43
C HIS A 365 13.40 -12.10 10.25
N SER A 366 14.19 -12.78 11.07
CA SER A 366 13.65 -13.74 12.05
C SER A 366 12.93 -12.99 13.17
N PRO A 367 11.74 -13.46 13.64
CA PRO A 367 11.07 -12.87 14.79
C PRO A 367 11.94 -12.90 16.06
N ALA A 368 12.91 -13.82 16.15
CA ALA A 368 13.85 -13.90 17.26
C ALA A 368 14.65 -12.60 17.49
N ILE A 369 14.92 -11.84 16.43
CA ILE A 369 15.59 -10.54 16.52
C ILE A 369 14.73 -9.57 17.34
N ILE A 370 13.44 -9.49 17.03
CA ILE A 370 12.49 -8.62 17.74
C ILE A 370 12.35 -9.03 19.21
N THR A 371 12.27 -10.34 19.48
CA THR A 371 12.26 -10.87 20.85
C THR A 371 13.50 -10.48 21.62
N HIS A 372 14.69 -10.63 21.01
CA HIS A 372 15.95 -10.29 21.64
C HIS A 372 16.06 -8.80 21.96
N LEU A 373 15.72 -7.92 21.00
CA LEU A 373 15.70 -6.48 21.20
C LEU A 373 14.77 -6.07 22.34
N SER A 374 13.56 -6.64 22.37
CA SER A 374 12.62 -6.39 23.46
C SER A 374 13.12 -6.87 24.82
N SER A 375 13.83 -8.00 24.90
CA SER A 375 14.27 -8.58 26.18
C SER A 375 15.60 -8.04 26.69
N ALA A 376 16.58 -7.85 25.81
CA ALA A 376 17.95 -7.50 26.17
C ALA A 376 18.17 -5.99 26.18
N TYR A 377 17.52 -5.26 25.26
CA TYR A 377 17.67 -3.82 25.11
C TYR A 377 16.46 -3.04 25.63
N SER A 378 15.38 -3.73 26.04
CA SER A 378 14.11 -3.10 26.45
C SER A 378 13.56 -2.16 25.38
N THR A 379 13.76 -2.51 24.10
CA THR A 379 13.28 -1.77 22.94
C THR A 379 12.27 -2.61 22.15
N PRO A 380 11.04 -2.77 22.65
CA PRO A 380 10.00 -3.49 21.92
C PRO A 380 9.60 -2.72 20.65
N PRO A 381 9.13 -3.41 19.60
CA PRO A 381 8.70 -2.78 18.35
C PRO A 381 7.43 -1.94 18.56
N PRO A 382 7.16 -0.93 17.70
CA PRO A 382 5.88 -0.23 17.69
C PRO A 382 4.70 -1.20 17.47
N PRO A 383 3.56 -1.00 18.15
CA PRO A 383 3.23 0.09 19.06
C PRO A 383 3.66 -0.14 20.53
N ALA A 384 4.39 -1.22 20.85
CA ALA A 384 4.78 -1.54 22.24
C ALA A 384 5.81 -0.59 22.85
N GLY A 385 6.63 0.06 22.02
CA GLY A 385 7.60 1.07 22.46
C GLY A 385 7.68 2.25 21.50
N PRO A 386 8.44 3.31 21.86
CA PRO A 386 8.69 4.44 20.98
C PRO A 386 9.38 3.98 19.69
N ALA A 387 8.86 4.40 18.54
CA ALA A 387 9.39 3.99 17.24
C ALA A 387 10.85 4.39 17.05
N GLU A 388 11.22 5.61 17.45
CA GLU A 388 12.59 6.13 17.32
C GLU A 388 13.60 5.26 18.07
N LYS A 389 13.26 4.86 19.30
CA LYS A 389 14.12 4.01 20.14
C LYS A 389 14.21 2.57 19.60
N PHE A 390 13.14 2.06 19.01
CA PHE A 390 13.19 0.76 18.33
C PHE A 390 14.12 0.82 17.11
N TRP A 391 13.93 1.81 16.23
CA TRP A 391 14.71 1.93 15.00
C TRP A 391 16.19 2.20 15.24
N SER A 392 16.54 3.00 16.27
CA SER A 392 17.94 3.29 16.61
C SER A 392 18.73 2.05 17.03
N VAL A 393 18.07 1.00 17.53
CA VAL A 393 18.69 -0.27 17.90
C VAL A 393 18.50 -1.33 16.81
N PHE A 394 17.32 -1.40 16.21
CA PHE A 394 16.97 -2.42 15.22
C PHE A 394 17.86 -2.35 13.98
N ILE A 395 18.05 -1.16 13.41
CA ILE A 395 18.83 -0.97 12.17
C ILE A 395 20.28 -1.44 12.33
N PRO A 396 21.07 -0.91 13.29
CA PRO A 396 22.47 -1.32 13.41
C PRO A 396 22.59 -2.79 13.85
N PHE A 397 21.59 -3.36 14.52
CA PHE A 397 21.60 -4.78 14.88
C PHE A 397 21.31 -5.67 13.67
N SER A 398 20.32 -5.32 12.85
CA SER A 398 19.92 -6.10 11.67
C SER A 398 20.98 -6.05 10.56
N GLU A 399 21.70 -4.94 10.43
CA GLU A 399 22.82 -4.78 9.49
C GLU A 399 24.07 -5.59 9.91
N ARG A 400 24.24 -5.89 11.20
CA ARG A 400 25.32 -6.76 11.68
C ARG A 400 24.94 -8.23 11.49
N THR A 401 25.04 -8.69 10.25
CA THR A 401 24.61 -10.04 9.81
C THR A 401 25.16 -11.16 10.69
N HIS A 402 26.42 -11.09 11.13
CA HIS A 402 26.98 -12.11 12.03
C HIS A 402 26.29 -12.17 13.41
N GLU A 403 25.88 -11.04 13.97
CA GLU A 403 25.18 -11.03 15.27
C GLU A 403 23.75 -11.56 15.14
N SER A 404 23.04 -11.14 14.10
CA SER A 404 21.69 -11.61 13.81
C SER A 404 21.67 -13.09 13.44
N GLU A 405 22.63 -13.57 12.63
CA GLU A 405 22.80 -14.99 12.32
C GLU A 405 23.20 -15.80 13.55
N ARG A 406 24.11 -15.31 14.39
CA ARG A 406 24.47 -16.01 15.64
C ARG A 406 23.29 -16.11 16.59
N LEU A 407 22.45 -15.09 16.66
CA LEU A 407 21.22 -15.12 17.47
C LEU A 407 20.23 -16.17 16.95
N VAL A 408 20.12 -16.33 15.64
CA VAL A 408 19.13 -17.23 15.01
C VAL A 408 19.66 -18.66 14.88
N TYR A 409 20.89 -18.84 14.41
CA TYR A 409 21.50 -20.13 14.06
C TYR A 409 22.65 -20.56 14.98
N GLY A 410 22.98 -19.75 16.00
CA GLY A 410 23.99 -20.12 16.98
C GLY A 410 23.53 -21.23 17.95
N PRO A 411 24.38 -21.62 18.91
CA PRO A 411 24.09 -22.72 19.85
C PRO A 411 22.79 -22.54 20.66
N GLU A 412 22.43 -21.28 20.95
CA GLU A 412 21.23 -20.87 21.69
C GLU A 412 20.13 -20.35 20.76
N GLY A 413 20.32 -20.44 19.44
CA GLY A 413 19.40 -19.94 18.44
C GLY A 413 18.26 -20.92 18.17
N ASN A 414 17.04 -20.39 18.02
CA ASN A 414 15.85 -21.20 17.71
C ASN A 414 15.76 -21.64 16.24
N GLY A 415 16.77 -21.29 15.42
CA GLY A 415 16.75 -21.43 13.97
C GLY A 415 15.78 -20.46 13.29
N THR A 416 15.64 -20.59 11.97
CA THR A 416 14.45 -20.07 11.28
C THR A 416 13.24 -20.79 11.84
N SER A 417 12.36 -20.06 12.53
CA SER A 417 11.02 -20.55 12.87
C SER A 417 10.41 -21.23 11.63
N ALA A 418 10.25 -22.56 11.73
CA ALA A 418 9.87 -23.52 10.69
C ALA A 418 10.98 -24.00 9.73
N GLY A 419 11.82 -24.92 10.22
CA GLY A 419 12.41 -25.93 9.34
C GLY A 419 11.33 -26.75 8.62
N VAL A 420 11.74 -27.55 7.63
CA VAL A 420 10.92 -28.47 6.79
C VAL A 420 9.94 -29.38 7.56
N TRP A 421 10.03 -29.42 8.89
CA TRP A 421 9.20 -30.21 9.81
C TRP A 421 8.09 -29.44 10.53
N ALA A 422 8.05 -28.12 10.43
CA ALA A 422 6.94 -27.34 10.96
C ALA A 422 5.90 -27.16 9.85
N GLY A 423 4.64 -27.51 10.15
CA GLY A 423 3.55 -27.54 9.19
C GLY A 423 3.39 -26.21 8.43
N LYS A 424 2.64 -26.26 7.33
CA LYS A 424 2.36 -25.11 6.45
C LYS A 424 1.83 -23.86 7.19
N ASP A 425 1.29 -24.05 8.40
CA ASP A 425 0.64 -23.04 9.24
C ASP A 425 1.56 -22.35 10.26
N THR A 426 2.87 -22.67 10.34
CA THR A 426 3.77 -22.18 11.41
C THR A 426 4.97 -21.36 10.93
N ARG A 427 5.03 -20.97 9.64
CA ARG A 427 6.11 -20.10 9.13
C ARG A 427 5.80 -18.66 9.53
N GLU A 428 6.53 -18.14 10.51
CA GLU A 428 6.44 -16.74 10.92
C GLU A 428 7.76 -16.04 10.66
N PHE A 429 7.68 -14.89 9.99
CA PHE A 429 8.82 -14.00 9.78
C PHE A 429 8.36 -12.54 9.83
N VAL A 430 9.33 -11.65 9.94
CA VAL A 430 9.11 -10.21 10.01
C VAL A 430 9.70 -9.59 8.75
N VAL A 431 9.00 -8.65 8.13
CA VAL A 431 9.49 -7.96 6.94
C VAL A 431 9.70 -6.49 7.29
N GLU A 432 10.93 -6.04 7.15
CA GLU A 432 11.25 -4.62 7.11
C GLU A 432 10.96 -4.10 5.70
N VAL A 433 10.10 -3.10 5.61
CA VAL A 433 9.71 -2.45 4.35
C VAL A 433 10.32 -1.06 4.32
N LEU A 434 11.23 -0.84 3.38
CA LEU A 434 11.82 0.46 3.10
C LEU A 434 11.28 0.97 1.77
N VAL A 435 10.56 2.09 1.80
CA VAL A 435 10.04 2.76 0.61
C VAL A 435 10.76 4.09 0.41
N ARG A 436 11.27 4.28 -0.81
CA ARG A 436 11.86 5.51 -1.31
C ARG A 436 11.02 6.00 -2.47
N GLY A 437 10.53 7.24 -2.35
CA GLY A 437 9.72 7.89 -3.39
C GLY A 437 8.27 8.10 -2.96
N GLY A 438 7.76 9.31 -3.16
CA GLY A 438 6.43 9.76 -2.74
C GLY A 438 6.30 11.30 -2.83
N SER A 439 5.11 11.85 -2.55
CA SER A 439 4.84 13.31 -2.58
C SER A 439 5.75 14.15 -1.67
N ARG A 440 6.42 13.50 -0.71
CA ARG A 440 7.51 14.06 0.10
C ARG A 440 8.74 13.23 -0.23
N ARG A 441 9.85 13.85 -0.64
CA ARG A 441 11.12 13.18 -1.01
C ARG A 441 11.81 12.57 0.23
N GLY A 442 11.17 11.62 0.89
CA GLY A 442 11.64 10.94 2.11
C GLY A 442 11.83 9.44 1.91
N VAL A 443 12.55 8.83 2.85
CA VAL A 443 12.62 7.38 3.02
C VAL A 443 11.68 7.03 4.17
N GLU A 444 10.73 6.15 3.90
CA GLU A 444 9.79 5.62 4.90
C GLU A 444 10.21 4.19 5.25
N ARG A 445 10.22 3.86 6.55
CA ARG A 445 10.52 2.51 7.04
C ARG A 445 9.38 2.02 7.93
N THR A 446 8.89 0.82 7.64
CA THR A 446 7.90 0.12 8.45
C THR A 446 8.33 -1.33 8.69
N VAL A 447 7.72 -1.97 9.68
CA VAL A 447 7.90 -3.40 9.95
C VAL A 447 6.54 -4.06 9.89
N GLU A 448 6.44 -5.19 9.21
CA GLU A 448 5.22 -5.99 9.06
C GLU A 448 5.47 -7.44 9.47
N GLY A 449 4.45 -8.11 10.00
CA GLY A 449 4.51 -9.54 10.31
C GLY A 449 4.02 -10.37 9.12
N TRP A 450 4.56 -11.57 8.95
CA TRP A 450 4.11 -12.49 7.92
C TRP A 450 3.91 -13.88 8.50
N ARG A 451 2.75 -14.48 8.22
CA ARG A 451 2.41 -15.85 8.61
C ARG A 451 2.11 -16.68 7.37
N GLY A 452 3.02 -17.56 7.01
CA GLY A 452 3.02 -18.25 5.73
C GLY A 452 3.09 -17.25 4.59
N ASP A 453 2.11 -17.30 3.70
CA ASP A 453 2.03 -16.43 2.52
C ASP A 453 1.14 -15.18 2.75
N VAL A 454 0.77 -14.89 4.01
CA VAL A 454 -0.20 -13.83 4.34
C VAL A 454 0.46 -12.77 5.25
N PRO A 455 0.45 -11.48 4.84
CA PRO A 455 0.88 -10.39 5.71
C PRO A 455 -0.11 -10.19 6.87
N CYS A 456 0.41 -9.82 8.04
CA CYS A 456 -0.37 -9.55 9.25
C CYS A 456 0.32 -8.52 10.15
N ASP A 457 -0.42 -8.00 11.12
CA ASP A 457 0.19 -7.15 12.15
C ASP A 457 1.23 -7.92 12.96
N LEU A 458 2.29 -7.24 13.44
CA LEU A 458 3.31 -7.87 14.31
C LEU A 458 2.70 -8.48 15.57
N CYS A 459 1.62 -7.89 16.08
CA CYS A 459 0.87 -8.38 17.24
C CYS A 459 0.21 -9.74 17.00
N ALA A 460 0.00 -10.13 15.74
CA ALA A 460 -0.63 -11.38 15.36
C ALA A 460 0.36 -12.56 15.25
N LEU A 461 1.68 -12.30 15.31
CA LEU A 461 2.70 -13.34 15.30
C LEU A 461 2.74 -14.06 16.66
N GLU A 462 2.52 -15.37 16.66
CA GLU A 462 2.52 -16.18 17.87
C GLU A 462 3.92 -16.20 18.51
N SER A 463 4.98 -16.16 17.70
CA SER A 463 6.37 -16.06 18.17
C SER A 463 6.65 -14.79 18.98
N LEU A 464 5.87 -13.72 18.80
CA LEU A 464 6.04 -12.43 19.48
C LEU A 464 5.05 -12.21 20.63
N LYS A 465 4.14 -13.15 20.89
CA LYS A 465 3.06 -13.01 21.88
C LYS A 465 3.51 -12.61 23.28
N ASN A 466 4.67 -13.09 23.72
CA ASN A 466 5.24 -12.79 25.04
C ASN A 466 5.56 -11.29 25.22
N ILE A 467 5.96 -10.60 24.16
CA ILE A 467 6.24 -9.16 24.17
C ILE A 467 4.94 -8.39 24.46
N TRP A 468 3.86 -8.80 23.80
CA TRP A 468 2.56 -8.14 23.90
C TRP A 468 1.81 -8.46 25.20
N TYR A 469 1.97 -9.68 25.73
CA TYR A 469 1.32 -10.08 26.99
C TYR A 469 1.96 -9.39 28.22
N ARG A 470 3.28 -9.19 28.23
CA ARG A 470 3.98 -8.50 29.32
C ARG A 470 3.47 -7.06 29.52
N ARG A 471 3.19 -6.34 28.43
CA ARG A 471 2.60 -4.98 28.48
C ARG A 471 1.21 -4.96 29.11
N LYS A 472 0.31 -5.85 28.69
CA LYS A 472 -1.05 -5.92 29.29
C LYS A 472 -1.00 -6.15 30.80
N ALA A 473 0.00 -6.89 31.28
CA ALA A 473 0.21 -7.12 32.71
C ALA A 473 0.84 -5.91 33.44
N GLU A 474 1.66 -5.09 32.77
CA GLU A 474 2.25 -3.87 33.34
C GLU A 474 1.27 -2.69 33.36
N GLU A 475 0.46 -2.50 32.31
CA GLU A 475 -0.63 -1.49 32.27
C GLU A 475 -1.76 -1.81 33.27
N ALA A 476 -1.94 -3.09 33.62
CA ALA A 476 -2.91 -3.53 34.62
C ALA A 476 -2.40 -3.41 36.07
N ARG A 477 -1.18 -2.93 36.32
CA ARG A 477 -0.70 -2.70 37.68
C ARG A 477 -1.38 -1.45 38.26
N PRO A 478 -1.93 -1.50 39.49
CA PRO A 478 -2.47 -0.33 40.14
C PRO A 478 -1.37 0.73 40.29
N ASP A 479 -1.75 1.99 40.03
CA ASP A 479 -0.85 3.14 40.11
C ASP A 479 -0.12 3.15 41.48
N PRO A 480 1.23 3.14 41.49
CA PRO A 480 2.01 3.06 42.73
C PRO A 480 1.77 4.25 43.66
N THR A 481 1.19 5.35 43.16
CA THR A 481 0.83 6.53 43.94
C THR A 481 -0.54 6.43 44.63
N GLN A 482 -1.32 5.36 44.39
CA GLN A 482 -2.63 5.20 45.05
C GLN A 482 -2.56 4.85 46.54
N ASN A 483 -1.40 4.41 47.05
CA ASN A 483 -1.21 4.02 48.45
C ASN A 483 -0.23 4.92 49.23
N VAL A 484 0.15 6.08 48.70
CA VAL A 484 0.92 7.07 49.48
C VAL A 484 -0.02 7.91 50.34
N SER A 485 0.41 8.20 51.57
CA SER A 485 -0.38 8.93 52.58
C SER A 485 -0.57 10.42 52.27
N PHE A 486 -0.05 10.89 51.15
CA PHE A 486 -0.20 12.25 50.64
C PHE A 486 -0.32 12.19 49.12
N ASN A 487 -1.23 13.00 48.57
CA ASN A 487 -1.51 13.00 47.14
C ASN A 487 -0.39 13.75 46.40
N LEU A 488 0.35 13.05 45.55
CA LEU A 488 1.43 13.62 44.74
C LEU A 488 0.90 14.35 43.49
N ASN A 489 -0.35 14.09 43.10
CA ASN A 489 -1.00 14.74 41.96
C ASN A 489 -1.79 15.97 42.42
N LEU A 490 -1.60 17.09 41.73
CA LEU A 490 -2.40 18.29 41.95
C LEU A 490 -3.83 18.03 41.48
N THR A 491 -4.81 18.43 42.29
CA THR A 491 -6.20 18.44 41.84
C THR A 491 -6.41 19.55 40.80
N PRO A 492 -7.39 19.42 39.88
CA PRO A 492 -7.69 20.46 38.90
C PRO A 492 -8.01 21.83 39.54
N SER A 493 -8.51 21.84 40.77
CA SER A 493 -8.70 23.06 41.57
C SER A 493 -7.38 23.68 42.05
N GLN A 494 -6.41 22.84 42.44
CA GLN A 494 -5.10 23.31 42.88
C GLN A 494 -4.26 23.85 41.72
N GLU A 495 -4.31 23.22 40.55
CA GLU A 495 -3.66 23.74 39.33
C GLU A 495 -4.22 25.12 38.94
N LYS A 496 -5.55 25.27 38.94
CA LYS A 496 -6.20 26.56 38.69
C LYS A 496 -5.80 27.62 39.73
N SER A 497 -5.69 27.24 41.00
CA SER A 497 -5.26 28.16 42.05
C SER A 497 -3.79 28.59 41.88
N ARG A 498 -2.90 27.66 41.48
CA ARG A 498 -1.49 27.95 41.21
C ARG A 498 -1.34 28.92 40.04
N ALA A 499 -2.10 28.69 38.96
CA ALA A 499 -2.09 29.53 37.78
C ALA A 499 -2.66 30.95 38.02
N GLN A 500 -3.42 31.14 39.10
CA GLN A 500 -3.99 32.44 39.48
C GLN A 500 -3.08 33.26 40.41
N VAL A 501 -2.00 32.68 40.94
CA VAL A 501 -1.07 33.42 41.81
C VAL A 501 -0.23 34.37 40.94
N PRO A 502 -0.39 35.70 41.07
CA PRO A 502 0.36 36.65 40.26
C PRO A 502 1.85 36.58 40.64
N LEU A 503 2.71 36.32 39.67
CA LEU A 503 4.14 36.27 39.88
C LEU A 503 4.67 37.70 40.08
N PRO A 504 5.33 38.03 41.20
CA PRO A 504 5.65 39.41 41.57
C PRO A 504 6.61 40.16 40.63
N TYR A 505 7.14 39.52 39.58
CA TYR A 505 8.12 40.13 38.66
C TYR A 505 7.93 39.76 37.17
N ALA A 506 6.78 39.20 36.78
CA ALA A 506 6.51 38.95 35.36
C ALA A 506 6.06 40.26 34.69
N HIS A 507 6.96 40.95 33.99
CA HIS A 507 6.65 42.16 33.23
C HIS A 507 5.81 41.82 31.99
N GLU A 508 4.49 41.89 32.12
CA GLU A 508 3.58 41.86 30.97
C GLU A 508 3.66 43.18 30.19
N GLY A 509 4.56 43.22 29.21
CA GLY A 509 4.51 44.02 27.99
C GLY A 509 3.84 45.42 28.02
N LYS A 510 4.41 46.40 28.73
CA LYS A 510 4.32 47.83 28.37
C LYS A 510 5.63 48.56 28.69
N PRO A 511 6.26 49.25 27.72
CA PRO A 511 7.49 50.00 27.99
C PRO A 511 7.12 51.35 28.62
N VAL A 512 7.54 51.57 29.86
CA VAL A 512 7.57 52.90 30.46
C VAL A 512 9.00 53.21 30.84
N THR A 513 9.55 54.18 30.14
CA THR A 513 10.81 54.87 30.39
C THR A 513 10.82 55.49 31.79
N THR A 514 11.56 54.88 32.73
CA THR A 514 12.52 55.56 33.63
C THR A 514 13.32 54.53 34.44
N ALA A 515 14.63 54.52 34.19
CA ALA A 515 15.75 54.28 35.10
C ALA A 515 15.72 53.04 36.03
N GLY A 516 16.28 51.94 35.51
CA GLY A 516 16.71 50.77 36.26
C GLY A 516 17.04 49.61 35.32
N ALA A 517 17.98 49.79 34.40
CA ALA A 517 18.43 48.69 33.55
C ALA A 517 19.37 47.81 34.37
N ILE A 518 18.95 46.58 34.65
CA ILE A 518 19.85 45.53 35.16
C ILE A 518 20.67 45.08 33.95
N LEU A 519 21.91 45.54 33.87
CA LEU A 519 22.87 45.03 32.89
C LEU A 519 23.51 43.78 33.50
N TYR A 520 23.17 42.62 32.93
CA TYR A 520 23.90 41.39 33.17
C TYR A 520 25.10 41.37 32.23
N ASP A 521 26.31 41.39 32.79
CA ASP A 521 27.55 41.21 32.04
C ASP A 521 28.02 39.78 32.34
N PRO A 522 27.84 38.82 31.41
CA PRO A 522 28.18 37.43 31.64
C PRO A 522 29.69 37.32 31.88
N ASP A 523 30.02 36.83 33.07
CA ASP A 523 31.36 36.38 33.44
C ASP A 523 31.80 35.28 32.47
N SER A 524 33.10 35.23 32.14
CA SER A 524 33.67 34.19 31.25
C SER A 524 33.65 32.77 31.84
N ALA A 525 33.16 32.62 33.08
CA ALA A 525 32.89 31.37 33.77
C ALA A 525 31.38 31.06 33.88
N ASP A 526 30.52 31.89 33.29
CA ASP A 526 29.11 31.58 33.08
C ASP A 526 28.98 30.77 31.79
N ASP A 527 29.57 29.57 31.85
CA ASP A 527 29.39 28.52 30.87
C ASP A 527 27.89 28.18 30.89
N ILE A 528 27.18 28.70 29.90
CA ILE A 528 25.94 28.08 29.43
C ILE A 528 26.32 26.62 29.12
N ASP A 529 26.03 25.71 30.04
CA ASP A 529 25.92 24.30 29.70
C ASP A 529 24.80 24.24 28.66
N ASP A 530 25.15 24.04 27.40
CA ASP A 530 24.24 23.77 26.27
C ASP A 530 23.43 22.45 26.47
N ASP A 531 23.53 21.81 27.63
CA ASP A 531 22.80 20.63 28.08
C ASP A 531 21.74 21.03 29.12
N ASP A 532 20.75 21.85 28.74
CA ASP A 532 19.47 21.88 29.47
C ASP A 532 18.56 20.79 28.83
N PRO A 533 18.41 19.61 29.46
CA PRO A 533 17.83 18.41 28.86
C PRO A 533 16.28 18.46 28.74
N ASP A 534 15.73 19.66 28.75
CA ASP A 534 14.29 19.94 28.84
C ASP A 534 13.76 20.64 27.57
N GLU A 535 14.64 21.10 26.66
CA GLU A 535 14.26 21.89 25.46
C GLU A 535 13.71 21.06 24.27
N ASP A 536 13.88 19.74 24.28
CA ASP A 536 13.35 18.80 23.28
C ASP A 536 12.07 18.07 23.73
N LEU A 537 11.45 18.51 24.83
CA LEU A 537 10.12 18.07 25.25
C LEU A 537 9.01 19.04 24.82
N ASP A 538 8.78 19.14 23.50
CA ASP A 538 7.53 19.65 22.95
C ASP A 538 6.69 18.51 22.31
N ILE A 539 5.43 18.47 22.77
CA ILE A 539 4.36 17.46 22.64
C ILE A 539 3.83 17.28 21.22
#